data_AF-A0A961GTK0-F1
#
_entry.id   AF-A0A961GTK0-F1
#
_cell.length_a   1.000
_cell.length_b   1.000
_cell.length_c   1.000
_cell.angle_alpha   90.00
_cell.angle_beta   90.00
_cell.angle_gamma   90.00
#
_symmetry.space_group_name_H-M   'P 1'
#
loop_
_entity.id
_entity.type
_entity.pdbx_description
1 polymer ?
#
loop_
_entity_poly.entity_id
_entity_poly.type
_entity_poly.pdbx_seq_one_letter_code
_entity_poly.pdbx_strand_id
1 'polypeptide(L)'
;MGGNPRLCTWTGRAGAHRRRTTGRAGWQHLLTTLVATAALIAGATACSGGRSTEAFCDTLRSEKQRILAQFESTSQLGAGDEFAEALMGLGASAQAIGELQTYFRKLADVAPEEIRVETEIVAENMGELVTGTELSLEGIAGSLMTGLSISGQLNTINQFALENCGESV
;
A
#
# COMPACT_ATOMS: atom_id res chain seq x y z
N MET A 1 7.28 3.24 -19.13
CA MET A 1 7.64 4.47 -18.38
C MET A 1 8.17 4.06 -17.03
N GLY A 2 9.50 4.02 -16.87
CA GLY A 2 10.18 3.57 -15.64
C GLY A 2 10.54 4.75 -14.76
N GLY A 3 10.01 4.76 -13.53
CA GLY A 3 10.34 5.75 -12.49
C GLY A 3 11.43 5.23 -11.57
N ASN A 4 12.59 5.89 -11.60
CA ASN A 4 13.74 5.66 -10.73
C ASN A 4 13.39 5.73 -9.23
N PRO A 5 13.87 4.80 -8.39
CA PRO A 5 13.83 4.97 -6.94
C PRO A 5 14.77 6.10 -6.52
N ARG A 6 14.21 7.08 -5.82
CA ARG A 6 14.94 8.23 -5.26
C ARG A 6 15.91 7.75 -4.18
N LEU A 7 17.20 7.82 -4.53
CA LEU A 7 18.33 7.74 -3.63
C LEU A 7 18.27 8.88 -2.60
N CYS A 8 17.99 8.55 -1.34
CA CYS A 8 18.24 9.43 -0.20
C CYS A 8 19.75 9.55 0.02
N THR A 9 20.37 10.50 -0.68
CA THR A 9 21.78 10.87 -0.49
C THR A 9 21.91 11.83 0.70
N TRP A 10 22.25 11.29 1.86
CA TRP A 10 22.63 12.08 3.04
C TRP A 10 24.06 12.60 2.87
N THR A 11 24.21 13.87 2.45
CA THR A 11 25.50 14.56 2.43
C THR A 11 25.77 15.22 3.78
N GLY A 12 26.30 14.43 4.71
CA GLY A 12 26.76 14.87 6.03
C GLY A 12 28.11 15.58 5.94
N ARG A 13 28.08 16.90 6.15
CA ARG A 13 29.24 17.81 6.19
C ARG A 13 30.17 17.47 7.37
N ALA A 14 31.42 17.10 7.07
CA ALA A 14 32.44 16.80 8.06
C ALA A 14 32.91 18.07 8.80
N GLY A 15 32.50 18.21 10.06
CA GLY A 15 33.04 19.19 11.00
C GLY A 15 34.21 18.59 11.78
N ALA A 16 35.42 19.06 11.52
CA ALA A 16 36.60 18.73 12.31
C ALA A 16 36.56 19.49 13.64
N HIS A 17 36.37 18.79 14.76
CA HIS A 17 36.57 19.37 16.09
C HIS A 17 37.54 18.55 16.94
N ARG A 18 38.59 19.23 17.38
CA ARG A 18 39.74 18.70 18.12
C ARG A 18 39.32 18.04 19.44
N ARG A 19 39.94 16.89 19.70
CA ARG A 19 39.99 16.23 21.01
C ARG A 19 40.86 17.05 21.98
N ARG A 20 40.40 17.20 23.22
CA ARG A 20 41.25 17.24 24.41
C ARG A 20 40.66 16.30 25.46
N THR A 21 41.47 15.33 25.82
CA THR A 21 41.28 14.35 26.87
C THR A 21 41.76 14.93 28.21
N THR A 22 41.05 14.68 29.31
CA THR A 22 41.66 14.41 30.63
C THR A 22 40.65 13.83 31.62
N GLY A 23 40.85 12.56 31.98
CA GLY A 23 41.01 12.19 33.40
C GLY A 23 39.79 12.16 34.31
N ARG A 24 38.74 11.40 33.97
CA ARG A 24 37.77 10.83 34.95
C ARG A 24 36.85 9.74 34.36
N ALA A 25 37.18 9.24 33.18
CA ALA A 25 36.24 8.61 32.25
C ALA A 25 36.27 7.06 32.26
N GLY A 26 36.64 6.41 33.37
CA GLY A 26 36.72 4.94 33.40
C GLY A 26 35.34 4.25 33.53
N TRP A 27 34.48 4.78 34.41
CA TRP A 27 33.18 4.16 34.72
C TRP A 27 32.02 4.63 33.86
N GLN A 28 32.09 5.84 33.31
CA GLN A 28 31.03 6.34 32.41
C GLN A 28 31.04 5.62 31.06
N HIS A 29 32.21 5.15 30.58
CA HIS A 29 32.30 4.47 29.29
C HIS A 29 31.65 3.09 29.28
N LEU A 30 31.67 2.35 30.40
CA LEU A 30 31.00 1.05 30.53
C LEU A 30 29.47 1.16 30.52
N LEU A 31 28.91 2.25 31.09
CA LEU A 31 27.46 2.50 31.05
C LEU A 31 27.00 2.96 29.67
N THR A 32 27.78 3.77 28.95
CA THR A 32 27.40 4.26 27.62
C THR A 32 27.42 3.19 26.53
N THR A 33 28.33 2.21 26.59
CA THR A 33 28.35 1.10 25.62
C THR A 33 27.20 0.13 25.82
N LEU A 34 26.73 -0.08 27.05
CA LEU A 34 25.58 -0.95 27.32
C LEU A 34 24.26 -0.36 26.78
N VAL A 35 24.05 0.96 26.94
CA VAL A 35 22.84 1.66 26.46
C VAL A 35 22.80 1.75 24.93
N ALA A 36 23.95 1.95 24.28
CA ALA A 36 24.01 2.01 22.81
C ALA A 36 23.65 0.67 22.14
N THR A 37 24.00 -0.45 22.78
CA THR A 37 23.70 -1.79 22.24
C THR A 37 22.22 -2.17 22.46
N ALA A 38 21.59 -1.71 23.55
CA ALA A 38 20.16 -1.94 23.80
C ALA A 38 19.25 -1.16 22.84
N ALA A 39 19.66 0.05 22.41
CA ALA A 39 18.91 0.83 21.41
C ALA A 39 18.91 0.19 20.01
N LEU A 40 19.95 -0.57 19.66
CA LEU A 40 20.04 -1.29 18.39
C LEU A 40 19.13 -2.53 18.33
N ILE A 41 18.90 -3.19 19.47
CA ILE A 41 18.00 -4.36 19.54
C ILE A 41 16.52 -3.91 19.54
N ALA A 42 16.20 -2.76 20.12
CA ALA A 42 14.85 -2.18 20.08
C ALA A 42 14.45 -1.61 18.70
N GLY A 43 15.43 -1.32 17.82
CA GLY A 43 15.17 -0.89 16.45
C GLY A 43 14.90 -2.03 15.46
N ALA A 44 15.24 -3.28 15.83
CA ALA A 44 15.08 -4.43 14.93
C ALA A 44 13.64 -5.00 14.91
N THR A 45 12.82 -4.69 15.91
CA THR A 45 11.39 -5.08 15.93
C THR A 45 10.48 -4.09 15.20
N ALA A 46 11.03 -3.03 14.59
CA ALA A 46 10.28 -2.03 13.81
C ALA A 46 10.26 -2.31 12.29
N CYS A 47 10.83 -3.44 11.84
CA CYS A 47 10.87 -3.84 10.42
C CYS A 47 10.13 -5.15 10.13
N SER A 48 9.33 -5.70 11.05
CA SER A 48 8.24 -6.61 10.67
C SER A 48 7.10 -5.74 10.14
N GLY A 49 7.26 -5.37 8.87
CA GLY A 49 6.58 -4.26 8.24
C GLY A 49 5.08 -4.40 8.22
N GLY A 50 4.41 -3.32 8.64
CA GLY A 50 3.20 -2.71 8.05
C GLY A 50 1.95 -3.54 7.80
N ARG A 51 2.00 -4.86 7.97
CA ARG A 51 0.95 -5.82 7.63
C ARG A 51 0.19 -6.18 8.88
N SER A 52 -0.99 -5.60 9.00
CA SER A 52 -1.89 -5.78 10.14
C SER A 52 -3.31 -5.47 9.71
N THR A 53 -4.29 -6.00 10.42
CA THR A 53 -5.70 -5.70 10.18
C THR A 53 -5.96 -4.19 10.29
N GLU A 54 -5.36 -3.52 11.27
CA GLU A 54 -5.48 -2.07 11.46
C GLU A 54 -4.92 -1.29 10.27
N ALA A 55 -3.70 -1.62 9.83
CA ALA A 55 -3.08 -0.97 8.66
C ALA A 55 -3.88 -1.22 7.37
N PHE A 56 -4.44 -2.42 7.23
CA PHE A 56 -5.32 -2.76 6.12
C PHE A 56 -6.60 -1.90 6.14
N CYS A 57 -7.32 -1.85 7.26
CA CYS A 57 -8.54 -1.06 7.38
C CYS A 57 -8.30 0.45 7.21
N ASP A 58 -7.18 0.97 7.72
CA ASP A 58 -6.80 2.37 7.54
C ASP A 58 -6.45 2.68 6.08
N THR A 59 -5.75 1.78 5.39
CA THR A 59 -5.44 1.91 3.96
C THR A 59 -6.70 1.81 3.11
N LEU A 60 -7.58 0.86 3.43
CA LEU A 60 -8.88 0.69 2.78
C LEU A 60 -9.68 1.99 2.80
N ARG A 61 -9.91 2.53 4.01
CA ARG A 61 -10.70 3.74 4.21
C ARG A 61 -10.05 4.97 3.57
N SER A 62 -8.75 5.16 3.79
CA SER A 62 -8.03 6.35 3.29
C SER A 62 -7.94 6.36 1.77
N GLU A 63 -7.67 5.23 1.12
CA GLU A 63 -7.61 5.16 -0.33
C GLU A 63 -8.98 5.22 -0.97
N LYS A 64 -10.00 4.58 -0.38
CA LYS A 64 -11.39 4.72 -0.82
C LYS A 64 -11.84 6.17 -0.80
N GLN A 65 -11.61 6.88 0.30
CA GLN A 65 -11.89 8.32 0.40
C GLN A 65 -11.10 9.14 -0.62
N ARG A 66 -9.81 8.84 -0.82
CA ARG A 66 -8.97 9.51 -1.83
C ARG A 66 -9.54 9.33 -3.24
N ILE A 67 -9.93 8.10 -3.59
CA ILE A 67 -10.49 7.76 -4.90
C ILE A 67 -11.83 8.47 -5.08
N LEU A 68 -12.73 8.38 -4.11
CA LEU A 68 -14.03 9.08 -4.15
C LEU A 68 -13.83 10.59 -4.32
N ALA A 69 -12.92 11.22 -3.57
CA ALA A 69 -12.63 12.64 -3.73
C ALA A 69 -12.09 12.99 -5.14
N GLN A 70 -11.25 12.12 -5.71
CA GLN A 70 -10.75 12.27 -7.09
C GLN A 70 -11.88 12.15 -8.11
N PHE A 71 -12.81 11.22 -7.91
CA PHE A 71 -13.99 11.05 -8.77
C PHE A 71 -14.96 12.22 -8.63
N GLU A 72 -15.32 12.63 -7.41
CA GLU A 72 -16.17 13.80 -7.15
C GLU A 72 -15.61 15.08 -7.79
N SER A 73 -14.29 15.26 -7.79
CA SER A 73 -13.66 16.40 -8.46
C SER A 73 -13.83 16.39 -10.00
N THR A 74 -14.10 15.20 -10.56
CA THR A 74 -14.22 14.96 -12.00
C THR A 74 -15.68 14.89 -12.45
N SER A 75 -16.60 14.38 -11.61
CA SER A 75 -18.03 14.24 -11.89
C SER A 75 -18.85 15.20 -11.04
N GLN A 76 -19.44 16.25 -11.66
CA GLN A 76 -20.32 17.25 -11.02
C GLN A 76 -21.68 16.70 -10.50
N LEU A 77 -21.82 15.39 -10.31
CA LEU A 77 -23.08 14.74 -9.94
C LEU A 77 -22.93 14.13 -8.54
N GLY A 78 -23.70 14.65 -7.58
CA GLY A 78 -23.62 14.29 -6.16
C GLY A 78 -24.05 12.84 -5.90
N ALA A 79 -23.25 12.14 -5.09
CA ALA A 79 -23.37 10.72 -4.79
C ALA A 79 -23.85 10.46 -3.34
N GLY A 80 -24.57 9.35 -3.16
CA GLY A 80 -24.96 8.78 -1.88
C GLY A 80 -24.54 7.30 -1.75
N ASP A 81 -23.33 7.01 -2.24
CA ASP A 81 -22.42 5.88 -1.98
C ASP A 81 -22.95 4.43 -1.79
N GLU A 82 -22.81 3.60 -2.82
CA GLU A 82 -22.50 2.16 -2.72
C GLU A 82 -21.30 1.91 -3.66
N PHE A 83 -20.08 2.08 -3.10
CA PHE A 83 -18.81 2.44 -3.78
C PHE A 83 -19.02 3.44 -4.93
N ALA A 84 -19.83 4.46 -4.58
CA ALA A 84 -20.53 5.45 -5.37
C ALA A 84 -20.96 4.99 -6.76
N GLU A 85 -21.90 4.03 -6.72
CA GLU A 85 -22.63 3.40 -7.81
C GLU A 85 -21.68 2.72 -8.80
N ALA A 86 -20.78 1.89 -8.24
CA ALA A 86 -19.77 1.06 -8.91
C ALA A 86 -18.98 1.85 -9.98
N LEU A 87 -18.32 2.92 -9.51
CA LEU A 87 -17.56 3.85 -10.34
C LEU A 87 -18.39 4.53 -11.47
N MET A 88 -19.72 4.49 -11.33
CA MET A 88 -20.76 4.82 -12.31
C MET A 88 -20.60 4.14 -13.67
N GLY A 89 -20.34 2.83 -13.63
CA GLY A 89 -20.59 1.90 -14.73
C GLY A 89 -19.48 1.83 -15.78
N LEU A 90 -18.22 1.63 -15.36
CA LEU A 90 -17.09 1.38 -16.27
C LEU A 90 -16.98 2.39 -17.43
N GLY A 91 -17.19 3.69 -17.15
CA GLY A 91 -16.77 4.75 -18.06
C GLY A 91 -15.27 4.57 -18.33
N ALA A 92 -14.95 4.01 -19.50
CA ALA A 92 -13.73 3.31 -19.91
C ALA A 92 -12.45 4.17 -19.96
N SER A 93 -12.19 4.92 -18.91
CA SER A 93 -10.95 5.66 -18.77
C SER A 93 -9.90 4.72 -18.17
N ALA A 94 -8.80 4.55 -18.89
CA ALA A 94 -7.63 3.83 -18.39
C ALA A 94 -7.14 4.36 -17.02
N GLN A 95 -7.50 5.61 -16.68
CA GLN A 95 -7.23 6.23 -15.40
C GLN A 95 -7.94 5.55 -14.23
N ALA A 96 -9.23 5.23 -14.35
CA ALA A 96 -9.99 4.54 -13.31
C ALA A 96 -9.37 3.18 -12.96
N ILE A 97 -8.97 2.41 -13.98
CA ILE A 97 -8.31 1.12 -13.81
C ILE A 97 -6.93 1.30 -13.15
N GLY A 98 -6.19 2.35 -13.51
CA GLY A 98 -4.90 2.67 -12.88
C GLY A 98 -5.02 3.03 -11.39
N GLU A 99 -6.10 3.72 -11.00
CA GLU A 99 -6.36 4.02 -9.58
C GLU A 99 -6.73 2.74 -8.81
N LEU A 100 -7.57 1.87 -9.37
CA LEU A 100 -7.90 0.57 -8.77
C LEU A 100 -6.67 -0.34 -8.64
N GLN A 101 -5.80 -0.37 -9.66
CA GLN A 101 -4.53 -1.09 -9.58
C GLN A 101 -3.67 -0.57 -8.43
N THR A 102 -3.60 0.75 -8.26
CA THR A 102 -2.84 1.38 -7.17
C THR A 102 -3.47 1.10 -5.81
N TYR A 103 -4.80 1.10 -5.72
CA TYR A 103 -5.57 0.74 -4.54
C TYR A 103 -5.25 -0.67 -4.06
N PHE A 104 -5.44 -1.68 -4.91
CA PHE A 104 -5.19 -3.07 -4.55
C PHE A 104 -3.71 -3.36 -4.26
N ARG A 105 -2.78 -2.68 -4.94
CA ARG A 105 -1.35 -2.78 -4.62
C ARG A 105 -1.04 -2.30 -3.20
N LYS A 106 -1.58 -1.12 -2.81
CA LYS A 106 -1.39 -0.60 -1.45
C LYS A 106 -2.02 -1.51 -0.42
N LEU A 107 -3.20 -2.07 -0.69
CA LEU A 107 -3.82 -3.06 0.18
C LEU A 107 -2.95 -4.32 0.31
N ALA A 108 -2.37 -4.82 -0.77
CA ALA A 108 -1.47 -5.98 -0.73
C ALA A 108 -0.20 -5.74 0.09
N ASP A 109 0.30 -4.50 0.12
CA ASP A 109 1.48 -4.13 0.91
C ASP A 109 1.21 -4.23 2.42
N VAL A 110 -0.02 -3.94 2.86
CA VAL A 110 -0.43 -3.93 4.29
C VAL A 110 -1.36 -5.08 4.68
N ALA A 111 -1.71 -5.97 3.74
CA ALA A 111 -2.62 -7.07 3.97
C ALA A 111 -2.08 -8.02 5.06
N PRO A 112 -2.89 -8.41 6.05
CA PRO A 112 -2.51 -9.41 7.04
C PRO A 112 -2.33 -10.78 6.38
N GLU A 113 -1.57 -11.67 7.02
CA GLU A 113 -1.15 -12.94 6.41
C GLU A 113 -2.31 -13.83 5.94
N GLU A 114 -3.49 -13.72 6.56
CA GLU A 114 -4.69 -14.48 6.21
C GLU A 114 -5.25 -14.17 4.81
N ILE A 115 -5.21 -12.90 4.38
CA ILE A 115 -5.72 -12.45 3.07
C ILE A 115 -4.60 -11.97 2.14
N ARG A 116 -3.34 -12.16 2.54
CA ARG A 116 -2.18 -11.63 1.81
C ARG A 116 -2.14 -12.17 0.39
N VAL A 117 -2.28 -13.49 0.25
CA VAL A 117 -2.15 -14.17 -1.05
C VAL A 117 -3.26 -13.72 -1.99
N GLU A 118 -4.49 -13.64 -1.50
CA GLU A 118 -5.67 -13.19 -2.25
C GLU A 118 -5.50 -11.75 -2.71
N THR A 119 -5.04 -10.87 -1.82
CA THR A 119 -4.85 -9.44 -2.14
C THR A 119 -3.70 -9.22 -3.13
N GLU A 120 -2.59 -9.97 -2.99
CA GLU A 120 -1.47 -9.96 -3.94
C GLU A 120 -1.92 -10.44 -5.33
N ILE A 121 -2.69 -11.54 -5.40
CA ILE A 121 -3.26 -12.05 -6.67
C ILE A 121 -4.16 -11.01 -7.34
N VAL A 122 -5.05 -10.35 -6.58
CA VAL A 122 -5.92 -9.30 -7.14
C VAL A 122 -5.09 -8.13 -7.67
N ALA A 123 -4.07 -7.69 -6.92
CA ALA A 123 -3.19 -6.59 -7.32
C ALA A 123 -2.38 -6.91 -8.59
N GLU A 124 -1.90 -8.14 -8.72
CA GLU A 124 -1.18 -8.63 -9.91
C GLU A 124 -2.09 -8.65 -11.14
N ASN A 125 -3.26 -9.28 -11.03
CA ASN A 125 -4.21 -9.38 -12.14
C ASN A 125 -4.71 -7.99 -12.61
N MET A 126 -4.89 -7.04 -11.70
CA MET A 126 -5.25 -5.66 -12.06
C MET A 126 -4.14 -4.95 -12.85
N GLY A 127 -2.89 -5.34 -12.65
CA GLY A 127 -1.77 -4.79 -13.43
C GLY A 127 -1.73 -5.28 -14.86
N GLU A 128 -2.06 -6.55 -15.09
CA GLU A 128 -2.09 -7.13 -16.44
C GLU A 128 -3.17 -6.48 -17.32
N LEU A 129 -4.33 -6.17 -16.73
CA LEU A 129 -5.46 -5.50 -17.42
C LEU A 129 -5.08 -4.14 -17.99
N VAL A 130 -4.22 -3.38 -17.31
CA VAL A 130 -3.76 -2.04 -17.76
C VAL A 130 -2.75 -2.15 -18.90
N THR A 131 -1.92 -3.19 -18.92
CA THR A 131 -0.85 -3.35 -19.92
C THR A 131 -1.29 -4.07 -21.19
N GLY A 132 -2.33 -4.91 -21.11
CA GLY A 132 -2.72 -5.82 -22.19
C GLY A 132 -3.89 -5.35 -23.08
N THR A 133 -4.46 -4.18 -22.83
CA THR A 133 -5.68 -3.72 -23.51
C THR A 133 -5.40 -3.06 -24.87
N GLU A 134 -5.02 -3.87 -25.86
CA GLU A 134 -5.58 -3.63 -27.20
C GLU A 134 -7.02 -4.15 -27.17
N LEU A 135 -8.00 -3.30 -27.52
CA LEU A 135 -9.44 -3.62 -27.51
C LEU A 135 -9.82 -4.60 -28.63
N SER A 136 -9.16 -5.76 -28.68
CA SER A 136 -9.52 -6.85 -29.57
C SER A 136 -10.69 -7.64 -28.98
N LEU A 137 -11.48 -8.27 -29.85
CA LEU A 137 -12.60 -9.13 -29.45
C LEU A 137 -12.11 -10.33 -28.58
N GLU A 138 -10.86 -10.74 -28.79
CA GLU A 138 -10.16 -11.75 -27.97
C GLU A 138 -9.85 -11.22 -26.57
N GLY A 139 -9.49 -9.93 -26.42
CA GLY A 139 -9.26 -9.29 -25.13
C GLY A 139 -10.52 -9.22 -24.26
N ILE A 140 -11.71 -9.05 -24.86
CA ILE A 140 -12.98 -9.05 -24.13
C ILE A 140 -13.24 -10.43 -23.52
N ALA A 141 -13.06 -11.51 -24.30
CA ALA A 141 -13.25 -12.88 -23.81
C ALA A 141 -12.25 -13.22 -22.67
N GLY A 142 -10.99 -12.79 -22.81
CA GLY A 142 -9.98 -12.94 -21.77
C GLY A 142 -10.34 -12.19 -20.49
N SER A 143 -10.75 -10.93 -20.61
CA SER A 143 -11.13 -10.09 -19.45
C SER A 143 -12.31 -10.66 -18.66
N LEU A 144 -13.25 -11.35 -19.33
CA LEU A 144 -14.36 -12.01 -18.66
C LEU A 144 -13.88 -13.21 -17.82
N MET A 145 -13.02 -14.06 -18.38
CA MET A 145 -12.46 -15.20 -17.64
C MET A 145 -11.59 -14.75 -16.47
N THR A 146 -10.80 -13.69 -16.66
CA THR A 146 -10.02 -13.07 -15.58
C THR A 146 -10.93 -12.48 -14.51
N GLY A 147 -12.01 -11.79 -14.89
CA GLY A 147 -12.99 -11.24 -13.95
C GLY A 147 -13.67 -12.31 -13.10
N LEU A 148 -14.07 -13.44 -13.71
CA LEU A 148 -14.61 -14.59 -12.98
C LEU A 148 -13.57 -15.17 -12.02
N SER A 149 -12.32 -15.25 -12.43
CA SER A 149 -11.24 -15.77 -11.60
C SER A 149 -11.02 -14.90 -10.37
N ILE A 150 -11.02 -13.56 -10.53
CA ILE A 150 -10.84 -12.54 -9.47
C ILE A 150 -12.01 -12.50 -8.49
N SER A 151 -13.23 -12.85 -8.94
CA SER A 151 -14.45 -12.73 -8.12
C SER A 151 -14.37 -13.53 -6.82
N GLY A 152 -13.69 -14.69 -6.83
CA GLY A 152 -13.51 -15.52 -5.65
C GLY A 152 -12.61 -14.86 -4.59
N GLN A 153 -11.46 -14.31 -5.01
CA GLN A 153 -10.52 -13.66 -4.09
C GLN A 153 -11.11 -12.35 -3.57
N LEU A 154 -11.79 -11.57 -4.42
CA LEU A 154 -12.49 -10.36 -3.99
C LEU A 154 -13.54 -10.66 -2.92
N ASN A 155 -14.28 -11.77 -3.05
CA ASN A 155 -15.24 -12.15 -2.01
C ASN A 155 -14.55 -12.44 -0.67
N THR A 156 -13.42 -13.16 -0.67
CA THR A 156 -12.66 -13.41 0.57
C THR A 156 -12.16 -12.12 1.21
N ILE A 157 -11.55 -11.23 0.43
CA ILE A 157 -11.06 -9.93 0.91
C ILE A 157 -12.22 -9.07 1.42
N ASN A 158 -13.35 -9.08 0.72
CA ASN A 158 -14.54 -8.33 1.10
C ASN A 158 -15.16 -8.82 2.42
N GLN A 159 -15.27 -10.15 2.61
CA GLN A 159 -15.75 -10.70 3.89
C GLN A 159 -14.81 -10.32 5.03
N PHE A 160 -13.50 -10.42 4.81
CA PHE A 160 -12.52 -9.98 5.80
C PHE A 160 -12.68 -8.50 6.16
N ALA A 161 -12.85 -7.62 5.16
CA ALA A 161 -13.05 -6.18 5.37
C ALA A 161 -14.36 -5.87 6.11
N LEU A 162 -15.46 -6.56 5.78
CA LEU A 162 -16.73 -6.40 6.47
C LEU A 162 -16.62 -6.82 7.94
N GLU A 163 -15.97 -7.95 8.21
CA GLU A 163 -15.81 -8.48 9.57
C GLU A 163 -14.86 -7.63 10.44
N ASN A 164 -13.77 -7.11 9.86
CA ASN A 164 -12.72 -6.44 10.61
C ASN A 164 -12.74 -4.91 10.53
N CYS A 165 -13.14 -4.35 9.39
CA CYS A 165 -13.15 -2.91 9.12
C CYS A 165 -14.55 -2.28 9.23
N GLY A 166 -15.61 -3.10 9.18
CA GLY A 166 -17.01 -2.65 9.19
C GLY A 166 -17.47 -2.05 7.85
N GLU A 167 -16.69 -2.24 6.78
CA GLU A 167 -17.01 -1.76 5.44
C GLU A 167 -16.49 -2.73 4.37
N SER A 168 -17.18 -2.77 3.23
CA SER A 168 -16.75 -3.54 2.06
C SER A 168 -15.59 -2.87 1.34
N VAL A 169 -14.81 -3.69 0.64
CA VAL A 169 -13.72 -3.23 -0.24
C VAL A 169 -14.25 -2.52 -1.47
#